data_AF-A0A926Z1V8-F1
#
_entry.id   AF-A0A926Z1V8-F1
#
_cell.length_a   1.000
_cell.length_b   1.000
_cell.length_c   1.000
_cell.angle_alpha   90.00
_cell.angle_beta   90.00
_cell.angle_gamma   90.00
#
_symmetry.space_group_name_H-M   'P 1'
#
loop_
_entity.id
_entity.type
_entity.pdbx_description
1 polymer ?
#
loop_
_entity_poly.entity_id
_entity_poly.type
_entity_poly.pdbx_seq_one_letter_code
_entity_poly.pdbx_strand_id
1 'polypeptide(L)' 'MKTQAILQSLSNLSINERLQIAEFALQLVNQQREVLTKEQKKRQLALAAITAIEDYANDGDLIVFSDLDGEDFYDYSDED' A
#
# COMPACT_ATOMS: atom_id res chain seq x y z
N MET A 1 -10.82 14.81 27.01
CA MET A 1 -12.17 15.44 26.97
C MET A 1 -12.60 15.95 25.59
N LYS A 2 -11.77 16.64 24.79
CA LYS A 2 -12.20 17.17 23.47
C LYS A 2 -12.49 16.09 22.41
N THR A 3 -11.72 15.00 22.38
CA THR A 3 -11.87 13.93 21.37
C THR A 3 -13.18 13.17 21.50
N GLN A 4 -13.67 12.97 22.73
CA GLN A 4 -14.90 12.25 23.01
C GLN A 4 -16.13 13.04 22.53
N ALA A 5 -16.11 14.36 22.66
CA ALA A 5 -17.14 15.24 22.12
C ALA A 5 -17.17 15.21 20.58
N ILE A 6 -16.00 15.15 19.92
CA ILE A 6 -15.93 15.01 18.45
C ILE A 6 -16.56 13.69 18.01
N LEU A 7 -16.25 12.58 18.69
CA LEU A 7 -16.81 11.26 18.37
C LEU A 7 -18.33 11.22 18.55
N GLN A 8 -18.87 11.87 19.58
CA GLN A 8 -20.32 11.99 19.77
C GLN A 8 -20.98 12.88 18.72
N SER A 9 -20.31 13.93 18.25
CA SER A 9 -20.82 14.74 17.15
C SER A 9 -20.86 13.96 15.83
N LEU A 10 -19.87 13.09 15.57
CA LEU A 10 -19.85 12.24 14.38
C LEU A 10 -21.05 11.29 14.31
N SER A 11 -21.51 10.74 15.45
CA SER A 11 -22.67 9.85 15.46
C SER A 11 -23.99 10.52 15.05
N ASN A 12 -24.07 11.85 15.10
CA ASN A 12 -25.25 12.62 14.69
C ASN A 12 -25.25 12.98 13.20
N LEU A 13 -24.18 12.66 12.47
CA LEU A 13 -24.03 12.96 11.05
C LEU A 13 -24.42 11.76 10.17
N SER A 14 -24.80 12.06 8.92
CA SER A 14 -25.02 11.03 7.91
C SER A 14 -23.73 10.25 7.63
N ILE A 15 -23.87 9.08 7.00
CA ILE A 15 -22.71 8.25 6.61
C ILE A 15 -21.79 9.02 5.65
N ASN A 16 -22.36 9.74 4.68
CA ASN A 16 -21.58 10.51 3.71
C ASN A 16 -20.76 11.61 4.37
N GLU A 17 -21.35 12.38 5.28
CA GLU A 17 -20.62 13.43 6.02
C GLU A 17 -19.50 12.85 6.89
N ARG A 18 -19.76 11.70 7.53
CA ARG A 18 -18.72 10.98 8.29
C ARG A 18 -17.56 10.53 7.40
N LEU A 19 -17.84 10.03 6.21
CA LEU A 19 -16.80 9.62 5.25
C LEU A 19 -15.98 10.83 4.77
N GLN A 20 -16.63 11.95 4.46
CA GLN A 20 -15.92 13.18 4.08
C GLN A 20 -15.02 13.70 5.21
N ILE A 21 -15.49 13.68 6.46
CA ILE A 21 -14.68 14.08 7.61
C ILE A 21 -13.50 13.11 7.82
N ALA A 22 -13.72 11.81 7.65
CA ALA A 22 -12.67 10.81 7.77
C ALA A 22 -11.60 10.99 6.69
N GLU A 23 -12.00 11.25 5.44
CA GLU A 23 -11.09 11.53 4.34
C GLU A 23 -10.25 12.79 4.60
N PHE A 24 -10.90 13.88 5.01
CA PHE A 24 -10.20 15.12 5.32
C PHE A 24 -9.25 14.97 6.51
N ALA A 25 -9.65 14.26 7.56
CA ALA A 25 -8.79 13.96 8.70
C ALA A 25 -7.57 13.11 8.29
N LEU A 26 -7.76 12.14 7.40
CA LEU A 26 -6.67 11.34 6.86
C LEU A 26 -5.70 12.17 6.01
N GLN A 27 -6.23 13.08 5.17
CA GLN A 27 -5.41 14.02 4.40
C GLN A 27 -4.57 14.92 5.32
N LEU A 28 -5.15 15.44 6.41
CA LEU A 28 -4.42 16.24 7.40
C LEU A 28 -3.29 15.44 8.07
N VAL A 29 -3.55 14.20 8.45
CA VAL A 29 -2.52 13.30 9.00
C VAL A 29 -1.41 13.07 7.97
N ASN A 30 -1.75 12.87 6.70
CA ASN A 30 -0.77 12.66 5.64
C ASN A 30 0.01 13.93 5.28
N GLN A 31 -0.59 15.11 5.40
CA GLN A 31 0.11 16.39 5.25
C GLN A 31 1.06 16.67 6.43
N GLN A 32 0.70 16.23 7.63
CA GLN A 32 1.55 16.31 8.83
C GLN A 32 2.60 15.20 8.90
N ARG A 33 2.46 14.12 8.13
CA ARG A 33 3.55 13.19 7.86
C ARG A 33 4.57 13.94 6.99
N GLU A 34 5.41 14.70 7.67
CA GLU A 34 6.73 15.06 7.16
C GLU A 34 7.34 13.85 6.46
N VAL A 35 8.02 14.12 5.34
CA VAL A 35 8.87 13.17 4.63
C VAL A 35 9.51 12.25 5.65
N LEU A 36 9.07 10.97 5.66
CA LEU A 36 9.54 9.99 6.64
C LEU A 36 11.05 10.14 6.77
N THR A 37 11.55 10.26 8.01
CA THR A 37 12.99 10.29 8.19
C THR A 37 13.58 9.05 7.52
N LYS A 38 14.83 9.13 7.06
CA LYS A 38 15.47 8.03 6.35
C LYS A 38 15.35 6.69 7.10
N GLU A 39 15.40 6.73 8.44
CA GLU A 39 15.20 5.57 9.29
C GLU A 39 13.75 5.06 9.31
N GLN A 40 12.77 5.96 9.43
CA GLN A 40 11.35 5.58 9.37
C GLN A 40 10.97 4.99 8.01
N LYS A 41 11.49 5.56 6.92
CA LYS A 41 11.33 5.03 5.57
C LYS A 41 11.97 3.64 5.45
N LYS A 42 13.19 3.45 5.96
CA LYS A 42 13.87 2.15 5.96
C LYS A 42 13.08 1.10 6.74
N ARG A 43 12.53 1.46 7.91
CA ARG A 43 11.70 0.56 8.72
C ARG A 43 10.40 0.19 8.01
N GLN A 44 9.73 1.15 7.38
CA GLN A 44 8.51 0.89 6.63
C GLN A 44 8.76 0.01 5.39
N LEU A 45 9.86 0.23 4.68
CA LEU A 45 10.27 -0.63 3.56
C LEU A 45 10.59 -2.05 4.03
N ALA A 46 11.26 -2.21 5.17
CA ALA A 46 11.53 -3.53 5.74
C ALA A 46 10.24 -4.28 6.10
N LEU A 47 9.27 -3.60 6.70
CA LEU A 47 7.96 -4.18 7.00
C LEU A 47 7.21 -4.58 5.72
N ALA A 48 7.17 -3.69 4.73
CA ALA A 48 6.54 -3.98 3.44
C ALA A 48 7.21 -5.17 2.73
N ALA A 49 8.54 -5.25 2.76
CA ALA A 49 9.28 -6.37 2.19
C ALA A 49 8.94 -7.69 2.90
N ILE A 50 8.86 -7.70 4.23
CA ILE A 50 8.47 -8.90 5.00
C ILE A 50 7.05 -9.34 4.64
N THR A 51 6.10 -8.41 4.54
CA THR A 51 4.71 -8.73 4.18
C THR A 51 4.61 -9.26 2.76
N ALA A 52 5.41 -8.74 1.82
CA ALA A 52 5.38 -9.17 0.43
C ALA A 52 6.02 -10.55 0.21
N ILE A 53 6.78 -11.13 1.14
CA ILE A 53 7.46 -12.44 0.94
C ILE A 53 6.46 -13.53 0.53
N GLU A 54 5.28 -13.55 1.15
CA GLU A 54 4.24 -14.55 0.86
C GLU A 54 3.74 -14.44 -0.59
N ASP A 55 3.64 -13.23 -1.14
CA ASP A 55 3.18 -13.01 -2.53
C ASP A 55 4.15 -13.61 -3.57
N TYR A 56 5.44 -13.78 -3.22
CA TYR A 56 6.49 -14.35 -4.08
C TYR A 56 6.83 -15.80 -3.73
N ALA A 57 6.11 -16.45 -2.81
CA ALA A 57 6.33 -17.86 -2.50
C ALA A 57 5.99 -18.77 -3.70
N ASN A 58 6.47 -20.02 -3.68
CA ASN A 58 6.26 -21.02 -4.75
C ASN A 58 4.78 -21.49 -4.90
N ASP A 59 3.87 -20.90 -4.14
CA ASP A 59 2.41 -21.05 -4.20
C ASP A 59 1.68 -19.69 -4.16
N GLY A 60 2.42 -18.57 -4.24
CA GLY A 60 1.89 -17.22 -4.19
C GLY A 60 1.27 -16.76 -5.51
N ASP A 61 0.44 -15.71 -5.47
CA ASP A 61 -0.31 -15.25 -6.65
C ASP A 61 0.58 -14.77 -7.82
N LEU A 62 1.82 -14.35 -7.54
CA LEU A 62 2.72 -13.77 -8.55
C LEU A 62 3.49 -14.81 -9.38
N ILE A 63 3.54 -16.07 -8.93
CA ILE A 63 4.20 -17.16 -9.66
C ILE A 63 3.21 -17.93 -10.57
N VAL A 64 1.92 -17.59 -10.57
CA VAL A 64 0.93 -18.16 -11.49
C VAL A 64 1.34 -17.97 -12.96
N PHE A 65 2.14 -16.94 -13.25
CA PHE A 65 2.66 -16.67 -14.58
C PHE A 65 4.05 -17.30 -14.86
N SER A 66 4.75 -17.84 -13.86
CA SER A 66 6.03 -18.52 -14.10
C SER A 66 5.89 -19.97 -14.58
N ASP A 67 4.71 -20.56 -14.42
CA ASP A 67 4.37 -21.87 -15.01
C ASP A 67 3.97 -21.78 -16.49
N LEU A 68 3.83 -20.55 -17.05
CA LEU A 68 3.73 -20.37 -18.49
C LEU A 68 5.13 -20.60 -19.08
N ASP A 69 5.33 -21.84 -19.53
CA ASP A 69 6.47 -22.36 -20.27
C ASP A 69 7.19 -21.30 -21.11
N GLY A 70 8.52 -21.34 -21.00
CA GLY A 70 9.52 -20.44 -21.56
C GLY A 70 9.07 -19.64 -22.78
N GLU A 71 9.16 -18.32 -22.66
CA GLU A 71 9.31 -17.49 -23.85
C GLU A 71 10.47 -18.06 -24.66
N ASP A 72 10.16 -18.58 -25.85
CA ASP A 72 11.15 -18.87 -26.88
C ASP A 72 11.91 -17.57 -27.14
N PHE A 73 13.03 -17.39 -26.43
CA PHE A 73 13.93 -16.29 -26.70
C PHE A 73 14.37 -16.45 -28.15
N TYR A 74 13.89 -15.54 -29.02
CA TYR A 74 14.37 -15.48 -30.39
C TYR A 74 15.86 -15.14 -30.34
N ASP A 75 16.69 -16.13 -30.67
CA ASP A 75 18.10 -15.89 -30.96
C ASP A 75 18.14 -15.13 -32.28
N TYR A 76 18.27 -13.81 -32.19
CA TYR A 76 18.52 -12.99 -33.36
C TYR A 76 19.94 -13.33 -33.82
N SER A 77 20.05 -14.33 -34.70
CA SER A 77 21.28 -14.54 -35.45
C SER A 77 21.58 -13.25 -36.21
N ASP A 78 22.63 -12.56 -35.79
CA ASP A 78 23.20 -11.41 -36.48
C ASP A 78 23.53 -11.87 -37.91
N GLU A 79 22.68 -11.53 -38.89
CA GLU A 79 22.94 -11.77 -40.31
C GLU A 79 24.01 -10.78 -40.78
N ASP A 80 25.12 -11.34 -41.31
CA ASP A 80 26.27 -10.66 -41.95
C ASP A 80 25.90 -9.74 -43.12
#